data_AF-A0A1T3MFQ3-F1
#
_entry.id   AF-A0A1T3MFQ3-F1
#
_cell.length_a   1.000
_cell.length_b   1.000
_cell.length_c   1.000
_cell.angle_alpha   90.00
_cell.angle_beta   90.00
_cell.angle_gamma   90.00
#
_symmetry.space_group_name_H-M   'P 1'
#
loop_
_entity.id
_entity.type
_entity.pdbx_description
1 polymer ?
#
loop_
_entity_poly.entity_id
_entity_poly.type
_entity_poly.pdbx_seq_one_letter_code
_entity_poly.pdbx_strand_id
1 'polypeptide(L)'
;MNEVEIKRISKFLSLILRHQPQSINLKLDENGWADVQELIIKSTKNRIRFTIEELNEVVEKNNKKRFAFNEDHTKIRASQGHSIAIDLALVSQQPPEFLYHGTARANISSILETGIEKRSRQHVHLSSDKETAVKVGSRHGEPVVLTIRTGKMHNDGILFYQSENGVWLTDYVNTKYISK
;
A
#
# COMPACT_ATOMS: atom_id res chain seq x y z
N MET A 1 -18.39 1.29 15.79
CA MET A 1 -17.17 1.48 16.60
C MET A 1 -16.79 2.96 16.67
N ASN A 2 -16.00 3.38 17.67
CA ASN A 2 -15.44 4.75 17.68
C ASN A 2 -14.21 4.88 16.75
N GLU A 3 -13.82 6.11 16.41
CA GLU A 3 -12.73 6.35 15.45
C GLU A 3 -11.36 5.82 15.93
N VAL A 4 -11.12 5.84 17.24
CA VAL A 4 -9.88 5.34 17.86
C VAL A 4 -9.76 3.83 17.67
N GLU A 5 -10.85 3.09 17.89
CA GLU A 5 -10.90 1.64 17.71
C GLU A 5 -10.71 1.25 16.25
N ILE A 6 -11.38 1.94 15.33
CA ILE A 6 -11.24 1.71 13.87
C ILE A 6 -9.79 1.91 13.44
N LYS A 7 -9.15 3.01 13.88
CA LYS A 7 -7.74 3.29 13.58
C LYS A 7 -6.82 2.22 14.16
N ARG A 8 -7.09 1.74 15.38
CA ARG A 8 -6.30 0.69 16.04
C ARG A 8 -6.37 -0.63 15.24
N ILE A 9 -7.57 -1.08 14.89
CA ILE A 9 -7.74 -2.32 14.11
C ILE A 9 -7.16 -2.14 12.71
N SER A 10 -7.40 -1.03 12.02
CA SER A 10 -6.83 -0.79 10.69
C SER A 10 -5.30 -0.79 10.71
N LYS A 11 -4.66 -0.24 11.76
CA LYS A 11 -3.19 -0.30 11.90
C LYS A 11 -2.72 -1.73 12.13
N PHE A 12 -3.42 -2.48 12.97
CA PHE A 12 -3.13 -3.89 13.22
C PHE A 12 -3.27 -4.74 11.94
N LEU A 13 -4.39 -4.65 11.23
CA LEU A 13 -4.61 -5.32 9.94
C LEU A 13 -3.51 -4.97 8.93
N SER A 14 -3.09 -3.70 8.86
CA SER A 14 -1.99 -3.29 7.98
C SER A 14 -0.67 -3.96 8.37
N LEU A 15 -0.41 -4.21 9.66
CA LEU A 15 0.79 -4.92 10.11
C LEU A 15 0.74 -6.39 9.67
N ILE A 16 -0.33 -7.11 10.00
CA ILE A 16 -0.40 -8.55 9.78
C ILE A 16 -0.64 -8.93 8.32
N LEU A 17 -1.39 -8.15 7.55
CA LEU A 17 -1.67 -8.45 6.13
C LEU A 17 -0.54 -8.00 5.20
N ARG A 18 0.41 -7.16 5.65
CA ARG A 18 1.47 -6.61 4.78
C ARG A 18 2.89 -6.95 5.20
N HIS A 19 3.12 -7.19 6.49
CA HIS A 19 4.47 -7.19 7.04
C HIS A 19 4.76 -8.39 7.93
N GLN A 20 3.84 -8.73 8.83
CA GLN A 20 4.10 -9.70 9.89
C GLN A 20 2.91 -10.64 10.16
N PRO A 21 2.40 -11.39 9.17
CA PRO A 21 1.32 -12.36 9.40
C PRO A 21 1.69 -13.41 10.46
N GLN A 22 2.98 -13.79 10.54
CA GLN A 22 3.53 -14.70 11.54
C GLN A 22 3.39 -14.20 12.99
N SER A 23 3.22 -12.89 13.23
CA SER A 23 3.06 -12.33 14.58
C SER A 23 1.82 -12.87 15.30
N ILE A 24 0.81 -13.30 14.54
CA ILE A 24 -0.36 -14.02 15.04
C ILE A 24 -0.45 -15.44 14.47
N ASN A 25 0.61 -15.90 13.81
CA ASN A 25 0.67 -17.14 13.04
C ASN A 25 -0.40 -17.22 11.93
N LEU A 26 -0.84 -16.10 11.36
CA LEU A 26 -1.79 -16.08 10.25
C LEU A 26 -1.09 -16.56 8.97
N LYS A 27 -1.77 -17.39 8.18
CA LYS A 27 -1.27 -17.77 6.85
C LYS A 27 -1.91 -16.86 5.80
N LEU A 28 -1.08 -16.37 4.90
CA LEU A 28 -1.53 -15.70 3.68
C LEU A 28 -1.22 -16.63 2.51
N ASP A 29 -2.13 -16.72 1.54
CA ASP A 29 -1.81 -17.39 0.28
C ASP A 29 -0.87 -16.54 -0.59
N GLU A 30 -0.47 -17.07 -1.75
CA GLU A 30 0.42 -16.41 -2.70
C GLU A 30 -0.09 -15.03 -3.14
N ASN A 31 -1.42 -14.81 -3.11
CA ASN A 31 -2.09 -13.58 -3.49
C ASN A 31 -2.41 -12.65 -2.31
N GLY A 32 -1.95 -12.99 -1.11
CA GLY A 32 -2.08 -12.21 0.11
C GLY A 32 -3.41 -12.40 0.83
N TRP A 33 -4.24 -13.35 0.42
CA TRP A 33 -5.52 -13.62 1.07
C TRP A 33 -5.35 -14.40 2.36
N ALA A 34 -6.09 -13.97 3.39
CA ALA A 34 -6.26 -14.66 4.65
C ALA A 34 -7.72 -15.09 4.83
N ASP A 35 -7.95 -16.23 5.46
CA ASP A 35 -9.29 -16.61 5.93
C ASP A 35 -9.75 -15.66 7.06
N VAL A 36 -10.96 -15.13 6.94
CA VAL A 36 -11.50 -14.12 7.85
C VAL A 36 -11.77 -14.70 9.25
N GLN A 37 -12.26 -15.94 9.33
CA GLN A 37 -12.52 -16.58 10.63
C GLN A 37 -11.22 -16.90 11.34
N GLU A 38 -10.23 -17.42 10.62
CA GLU A 38 -8.87 -17.67 11.12
C GLU A 38 -8.24 -16.37 11.64
N LEU A 39 -8.36 -15.28 10.88
CA LEU A 39 -7.90 -13.95 11.27
C LEU A 39 -8.52 -13.51 12.60
N ILE A 40 -9.84 -13.57 12.75
CA ILE A 40 -10.55 -13.13 13.96
C ILE A 40 -10.12 -13.98 15.17
N ILE A 41 -10.06 -15.31 15.01
CA ILE A 41 -9.66 -16.25 16.06
C ILE A 41 -8.21 -15.98 16.51
N LYS A 42 -7.28 -15.84 15.57
CA LYS A 42 -5.85 -15.61 15.86
C LYS A 42 -5.60 -14.22 16.43
N SER A 43 -6.34 -13.20 15.99
CA SER A 43 -6.26 -11.85 16.55
C SER A 43 -6.73 -11.82 18.00
N THR A 44 -7.86 -12.49 18.28
CA THR A 44 -8.41 -12.61 19.64
C THR A 44 -7.44 -13.28 20.60
N LYS A 45 -6.77 -14.36 20.17
CA LYS A 45 -5.70 -15.04 20.94
C LYS A 45 -4.51 -14.12 21.22
N ASN A 46 -4.24 -13.17 20.34
CA ASN A 46 -3.20 -12.15 20.46
C ASN A 46 -3.69 -10.82 21.05
N ARG A 47 -4.79 -10.84 21.81
CA ARG A 47 -5.33 -9.70 22.57
C ARG A 47 -5.88 -8.55 21.72
N ILE A 48 -6.06 -8.74 20.41
CA ILE A 48 -6.75 -7.79 19.54
C ILE A 48 -8.09 -8.39 19.16
N ARG A 49 -9.15 -7.99 19.86
CA ARG A 49 -10.50 -8.52 19.66
C ARG A 49 -11.29 -7.62 18.72
N PHE A 50 -11.96 -8.24 17.77
CA PHE A 50 -12.99 -7.61 16.95
C PHE A 50 -13.93 -8.67 16.37
N THR A 51 -15.19 -8.31 16.15
CA THR A 51 -16.18 -9.18 15.48
C THR A 51 -16.09 -9.07 13.95
N ILE A 52 -16.87 -9.89 13.25
CA ILE A 52 -16.98 -9.79 11.79
C ILE A 52 -17.64 -8.46 11.36
N GLU A 53 -18.62 -7.98 12.12
CA GLU A 53 -19.30 -6.70 11.88
C GLU A 53 -18.32 -5.53 12.08
N GLU A 54 -17.49 -5.59 13.12
CA GLU A 54 -16.43 -4.61 13.37
C GLU A 54 -15.35 -4.64 12.29
N LEU A 55 -14.97 -5.83 11.80
CA LEU A 55 -14.06 -5.96 10.67
C LEU A 55 -14.64 -5.34 9.41
N ASN A 56 -15.90 -5.62 9.09
CA ASN A 56 -16.62 -5.01 7.97
C ASN A 56 -16.65 -3.49 8.11
N GLU A 57 -17.01 -2.96 9.28
CA GLU A 57 -17.00 -1.53 9.55
C GLU A 57 -15.61 -0.90 9.33
N VAL A 58 -14.53 -1.58 9.73
CA VAL A 58 -13.15 -1.12 9.52
C VAL A 58 -12.76 -1.09 8.04
N VAL A 59 -13.21 -2.06 7.25
CA VAL A 59 -12.96 -2.11 5.80
C VAL A 59 -13.77 -1.03 5.08
N GLU A 60 -15.07 -0.91 5.38
CA GLU A 60 -15.97 0.07 4.78
C GLU A 60 -15.57 1.52 5.10
N LYS A 61 -15.28 1.81 6.37
CA LYS A 61 -14.83 3.16 6.80
C LYS A 61 -13.37 3.43 6.47
N ASN A 62 -12.69 2.51 5.79
CA ASN A 62 -11.34 2.77 5.33
C ASN A 62 -11.36 3.71 4.12
N ASN A 63 -11.26 5.01 4.35
CA ASN A 63 -11.20 6.03 3.28
C ASN A 63 -10.10 5.76 2.22
N LYS A 64 -9.10 4.94 2.54
CA LYS A 64 -8.00 4.59 1.63
C LYS A 64 -8.18 3.22 0.95
N LYS A 65 -9.31 2.54 1.17
CA LYS A 65 -9.62 1.20 0.65
C LYS A 65 -8.41 0.25 0.78
N ARG A 66 -7.80 0.21 1.98
CA ARG A 66 -6.53 -0.51 2.20
C ARG A 66 -6.66 -2.03 2.13
N PHE A 67 -7.88 -2.51 2.32
CA PHE A 67 -8.22 -3.90 2.45
C PHE A 67 -9.36 -4.19 1.47
N ALA A 68 -9.38 -5.41 0.97
CA ALA A 68 -10.45 -5.92 0.13
C ALA A 68 -10.90 -7.27 0.68
N PHE A 69 -12.20 -7.49 0.62
CA PHE A 69 -12.80 -8.81 0.75
C PHE A 69 -12.90 -9.47 -0.64
N ASN A 70 -12.90 -10.79 -0.67
CA ASN A 70 -13.36 -11.53 -1.85
C ASN A 70 -14.91 -11.48 -1.92
N GLU A 71 -15.48 -12.01 -3.00
CA GLU A 71 -16.91 -11.85 -3.32
C GLU A 71 -17.87 -12.33 -2.21
N ASP A 72 -17.53 -13.40 -1.50
CA ASP A 72 -18.35 -13.97 -0.42
C ASP A 72 -17.91 -13.54 0.99
N HIS A 73 -16.94 -12.61 1.08
CA HIS A 73 -16.38 -12.09 2.33
C HIS A 73 -15.74 -13.14 3.25
N THR A 74 -15.40 -14.34 2.73
CA THR A 74 -14.69 -15.37 3.49
C THR A 74 -13.19 -15.10 3.62
N LYS A 75 -12.64 -14.28 2.72
CA LYS A 75 -11.22 -13.92 2.67
C LYS A 75 -11.00 -12.42 2.64
N ILE A 76 -9.89 -11.99 3.24
CA ILE A 76 -9.45 -10.59 3.26
C ILE A 76 -7.97 -10.48 2.88
N ARG A 77 -7.60 -9.43 2.15
CA ARG A 77 -6.20 -9.08 1.87
C ARG A 77 -5.95 -7.58 1.94
N ALA A 78 -4.68 -7.18 1.96
CA ALA A 78 -4.30 -5.79 1.72
C ALA A 78 -4.18 -5.51 0.23
N SER A 79 -4.67 -4.37 -0.25
CA SER A 79 -4.65 -4.04 -1.69
C SER A 79 -3.26 -3.62 -2.20
N GLN A 80 -2.34 -3.24 -1.31
CA GLN A 80 -0.95 -2.87 -1.64
C GLN A 80 -0.06 -2.81 -0.39
N GLY A 81 1.24 -2.56 -0.61
CA GLY A 81 2.17 -2.13 0.45
C GLY A 81 2.80 -3.27 1.23
N HIS A 82 2.80 -4.48 0.68
CA HIS A 82 3.47 -5.64 1.25
C HIS A 82 5.00 -5.42 1.29
N SER A 83 5.61 -5.90 2.38
CA SER A 83 7.05 -6.11 2.51
C SER A 83 7.43 -7.60 2.51
N ILE A 84 6.43 -8.46 2.38
CA ILE A 84 6.56 -9.91 2.23
C ILE A 84 6.31 -10.28 0.76
N ALA A 85 6.79 -11.45 0.33
CA ALA A 85 6.60 -11.94 -1.03
C ALA A 85 5.14 -12.38 -1.25
N ILE A 86 4.34 -11.49 -1.83
CA ILE A 86 2.98 -11.70 -2.31
C ILE A 86 2.91 -11.35 -3.79
N ASP A 87 2.33 -12.20 -4.61
CA ASP A 87 1.98 -11.87 -5.98
C ASP A 87 0.52 -11.42 -6.02
N LEU A 88 0.28 -10.11 -6.15
CA LEU A 88 -1.10 -9.61 -6.25
C LEU A 88 -1.78 -9.93 -7.59
N ALA A 89 -1.09 -10.64 -8.50
CA ALA A 89 -1.50 -10.95 -9.86
C ALA A 89 -1.90 -9.67 -10.62
N LEU A 90 -1.16 -8.57 -10.39
CA LEU A 90 -1.47 -7.29 -11.00
C LEU A 90 -1.15 -7.32 -12.49
N VAL A 91 -2.15 -6.98 -13.30
CA VAL A 91 -1.96 -6.79 -14.74
C VAL A 91 -1.28 -5.45 -14.98
N SER A 92 -0.26 -5.43 -15.84
CA SER A 92 0.41 -4.20 -16.24
C SER A 92 -0.56 -3.25 -16.94
N GLN A 93 -0.52 -1.97 -16.61
CA GLN A 93 -1.39 -0.93 -17.17
C GLN A 93 -0.56 0.28 -17.62
N GLN A 94 -1.04 0.96 -18.66
CA GLN A 94 -0.45 2.22 -19.10
C GLN A 94 -0.71 3.31 -18.06
N PRO A 95 0.33 3.94 -17.49
CA PRO A 95 0.16 5.02 -16.52
C PRO A 95 -0.26 6.31 -17.22
N PRO A 96 -0.78 7.30 -16.47
CA PRO A 96 -0.86 8.68 -16.93
C PRO A 96 0.51 9.24 -17.32
N GLU A 97 0.54 10.35 -18.05
CA GLU A 97 1.79 11.02 -18.42
C GLU A 97 2.63 11.40 -17.20
N PHE A 98 1.96 11.81 -16.11
CA PHE A 98 2.59 12.16 -14.86
C PHE A 98 1.92 11.50 -13.66
N LEU A 99 2.74 11.04 -12.73
CA LEU A 99 2.34 10.64 -11.39
C LEU A 99 3.24 11.33 -10.35
N TYR A 100 2.88 11.25 -9.09
CA TYR A 100 3.53 12.03 -8.03
C TYR A 100 4.08 11.14 -6.92
N HIS A 101 5.29 11.46 -6.44
CA HIS A 101 5.88 10.82 -5.29
C HIS A 101 6.03 11.80 -4.14
N GLY A 102 5.38 11.50 -3.01
CA GLY A 102 5.50 12.26 -1.78
C GLY A 102 6.61 11.72 -0.89
N THR A 103 7.58 12.56 -0.53
CA THR A 103 8.71 12.19 0.34
C THR A 103 9.01 13.30 1.35
N ALA A 104 9.96 13.06 2.25
CA ALA A 104 10.47 14.08 3.18
C ALA A 104 11.63 14.86 2.52
N ARG A 105 11.77 16.15 2.85
CA ARG A 105 12.86 17.02 2.38
C ARG A 105 14.25 16.41 2.56
N ALA A 106 14.46 15.71 3.67
CA ALA A 106 15.72 15.02 3.98
C ALA A 106 16.11 13.92 2.96
N ASN A 107 15.15 13.34 2.24
CA ASN A 107 15.41 12.27 1.27
C ASN A 107 15.79 12.80 -0.13
N ILE A 108 15.67 14.10 -0.38
CA ILE A 108 15.76 14.66 -1.74
C ILE A 108 17.13 14.46 -2.36
N SER A 109 18.21 14.70 -1.60
CA SER A 109 19.57 14.53 -2.13
C SER A 109 19.81 13.10 -2.59
N SER A 110 19.45 12.11 -1.77
CA SER A 110 19.57 10.69 -2.12
C SER A 110 18.69 10.31 -3.32
N ILE A 111 17.46 10.83 -3.40
CA ILE A 111 16.56 10.54 -4.52
C ILE A 111 17.08 11.13 -5.84
N LEU A 112 17.69 12.31 -5.80
CA LEU A 112 18.26 12.93 -7.01
C LEU A 112 19.55 12.22 -7.48
N GLU A 113 20.22 11.48 -6.60
CA GLU A 113 21.41 10.70 -6.90
C GLU A 113 21.05 9.29 -7.41
N THR A 114 20.15 8.60 -6.72
CA THR A 114 19.88 7.16 -6.91
C THR A 114 18.52 6.85 -7.53
N GLY A 115 17.60 7.82 -7.56
CA GLY A 115 16.21 7.63 -7.97
C GLY A 115 15.30 7.25 -6.81
N ILE A 116 14.12 6.71 -7.12
CA ILE A 116 13.18 6.22 -6.11
C ILE A 116 13.19 4.70 -6.13
N GLU A 117 13.60 4.12 -5.01
CA GLU A 117 13.61 2.68 -4.79
C GLU A 117 12.42 2.25 -3.93
N LYS A 118 11.99 1.00 -4.11
CA LYS A 118 10.93 0.37 -3.31
C LYS A 118 11.30 0.17 -1.82
N ARG A 119 12.60 0.23 -1.48
CA ARG A 119 13.16 -0.03 -0.15
C ARG A 119 12.64 -1.36 0.40
N SER A 120 12.02 -1.37 1.58
CA SER A 120 11.45 -2.57 2.21
C SER A 120 10.11 -3.02 1.63
N ARG A 121 9.54 -2.31 0.65
CA ARG A 121 8.28 -2.69 0.00
C ARG A 121 8.55 -3.42 -1.32
N GLN A 122 7.52 -4.09 -1.84
CA GLN A 122 7.60 -4.76 -3.14
C GLN A 122 7.67 -3.82 -4.34
N HIS A 123 7.08 -2.62 -4.24
CA HIS A 123 7.06 -1.63 -5.32
C HIS A 123 7.19 -0.19 -4.80
N VAL A 124 7.67 0.70 -5.65
CA VAL A 124 7.52 2.16 -5.50
C VAL A 124 6.05 2.51 -5.62
N HIS A 125 5.56 3.35 -4.71
CA HIS A 125 4.18 3.82 -4.72
C HIS A 125 4.13 5.25 -5.25
N LEU A 126 3.23 5.48 -6.20
CA LEU A 126 2.98 6.76 -6.83
C LEU A 126 1.51 7.16 -6.66
N SER A 127 1.28 8.45 -6.48
CA SER A 127 -0.03 9.07 -6.34
C SER A 127 -0.48 9.66 -7.67
N SER A 128 -1.78 9.55 -7.98
CA SER A 128 -2.37 10.18 -9.17
C SER A 128 -2.47 11.71 -9.05
N ASP A 129 -2.45 12.24 -7.84
CA ASP A 129 -2.57 13.67 -7.57
C ASP A 129 -1.55 14.17 -6.52
N LYS A 130 -1.24 15.46 -6.58
CA LYS A 130 -0.25 16.11 -5.71
C LYS A 130 -0.72 16.17 -4.25
N GLU A 131 -2.01 16.33 -3.98
CA GLU A 131 -2.54 16.45 -2.62
C GLU A 131 -2.32 15.15 -1.84
N THR A 132 -2.58 14.00 -2.47
CA THR A 132 -2.29 12.68 -1.95
C THR A 132 -0.79 12.50 -1.74
N ALA A 133 0.05 12.95 -2.66
CA ALA A 133 1.51 12.93 -2.49
C ALA A 133 1.97 13.76 -1.28
N VAL A 134 1.45 14.97 -1.08
CA VAL A 134 1.72 15.78 0.13
C VAL A 134 1.36 15.00 1.39
N LYS A 135 0.14 14.45 1.47
CA LYS A 135 -0.34 13.65 2.62
C LYS A 135 0.51 12.40 2.89
N VAL A 136 1.17 11.85 1.87
CA VAL A 136 2.11 10.73 2.02
C VAL A 136 3.45 11.24 2.55
N GLY A 137 4.01 12.29 1.95
CA GLY A 137 5.28 12.90 2.34
C GLY A 137 5.29 13.42 3.78
N SER A 138 4.19 14.04 4.23
CA SER A 138 4.06 14.62 5.58
C SER A 138 4.22 13.61 6.72
N ARG A 139 4.16 12.30 6.43
CA ARG A 139 4.36 11.24 7.42
C ARG A 139 5.82 11.04 7.81
N HIS A 140 6.73 11.57 7.00
CA HIS A 140 8.17 11.34 7.12
C HIS A 140 8.94 12.63 7.45
N GLY A 141 8.26 13.78 7.53
CA GLY A 141 8.85 15.09 7.80
C GLY A 141 8.22 16.19 6.94
N GLU A 142 8.97 17.26 6.69
CA GLU A 142 8.56 18.33 5.77
C GLU A 142 8.32 17.75 4.35
N PRO A 143 7.09 17.81 3.82
CA PRO A 143 6.75 17.13 2.58
C PRO A 143 7.35 17.82 1.36
N VAL A 144 7.89 17.02 0.43
CA VAL A 144 8.24 17.43 -0.92
C VAL A 144 7.54 16.49 -1.90
N VAL A 145 6.94 17.07 -2.94
CA VAL A 145 6.31 16.32 -4.02
C VAL A 145 7.22 16.33 -5.24
N LEU A 146 7.53 15.14 -5.74
CA LEU A 146 8.24 14.95 -6.99
C LEU A 146 7.25 14.57 -8.09
N THR A 147 7.40 15.16 -9.27
CA THR A 147 6.65 14.81 -10.47
C THR A 147 7.43 13.77 -11.27
N ILE A 148 6.81 12.64 -11.56
CA ILE A 148 7.44 11.51 -12.24
C ILE A 148 6.87 11.42 -13.67
N ARG A 149 7.76 11.40 -14.67
CA ARG A 149 7.40 11.28 -16.10
C ARG A 149 7.05 9.84 -16.47
N THR A 150 5.92 9.36 -15.97
CA THR A 150 5.51 7.95 -16.07
C THR A 150 5.10 7.54 -17.47
N GLY A 151 4.56 8.44 -18.30
CA GLY A 151 4.33 8.16 -19.72
C GLY A 151 5.63 7.86 -20.46
N LYS A 152 6.68 8.65 -20.20
CA LYS A 152 8.02 8.37 -20.73
C LYS A 152 8.61 7.06 -20.21
N MET A 153 8.48 6.79 -18.91
CA MET A 153 8.96 5.52 -18.33
C MET A 153 8.29 4.32 -19.00
N HIS A 154 6.97 4.39 -19.23
CA HIS A 154 6.22 3.35 -19.91
C HIS A 154 6.69 3.16 -21.37
N ASN A 155 6.90 4.25 -22.10
CA ASN A 155 7.45 4.18 -23.47
C ASN A 155 8.87 3.59 -23.51
N ASP A 156 9.63 3.78 -22.43
CA ASP A 156 10.96 3.18 -22.25
C ASP A 156 10.90 1.72 -21.73
N GLY A 157 9.71 1.10 -21.67
CA GLY A 157 9.50 -0.31 -21.34
C GLY A 157 9.34 -0.62 -19.85
N ILE A 158 9.21 0.40 -18.99
CA ILE A 158 9.02 0.19 -17.55
C ILE A 158 7.55 -0.12 -17.27
N LEU A 159 7.31 -1.22 -16.56
CA LEU A 159 5.98 -1.68 -16.22
C LEU A 159 5.38 -0.87 -15.05
N PHE A 160 4.08 -0.64 -15.17
CA PHE A 160 3.25 -0.03 -14.14
C PHE A 160 2.07 -0.90 -13.86
N TYR A 161 1.60 -0.84 -12.62
CA TYR A 161 0.45 -1.56 -12.14
C TYR A 161 -0.43 -0.61 -11.34
N GLN A 162 -1.71 -0.93 -11.26
CA GLN A 162 -2.63 -0.21 -10.40
C GLN A 162 -3.25 -1.19 -9.40
N SER A 163 -3.11 -0.90 -8.12
CA SER A 163 -3.80 -1.67 -7.08
C SER A 163 -5.32 -1.40 -7.14
N GLU A 164 -6.10 -2.28 -6.52
CA GLU A 164 -7.57 -2.14 -6.43
C GLU A 164 -8.03 -0.79 -5.85
N ASN A 165 -7.21 -0.15 -5.01
CA ASN A 165 -7.50 1.16 -4.46
C ASN A 165 -6.91 2.34 -5.26
N GLY A 166 -6.52 2.12 -6.51
CA GLY A 166 -6.11 3.15 -7.45
C GLY A 166 -4.68 3.68 -7.26
N VAL A 167 -3.87 3.06 -6.39
CA VAL A 167 -2.47 3.45 -6.19
C VAL A 167 -1.63 2.87 -7.31
N TRP A 168 -0.78 3.70 -7.91
CA TRP A 168 0.13 3.28 -8.96
C TRP A 168 1.41 2.70 -8.39
N LEU A 169 1.85 1.59 -8.97
CA LEU A 169 3.00 0.81 -8.53
C LEU A 169 3.97 0.62 -9.70
N THR A 170 5.26 0.71 -9.42
CA THR A 170 6.34 0.38 -10.35
C THR A 170 7.56 -0.12 -9.56
N ASP A 171 8.51 -0.78 -10.20
CA ASP A 171 9.65 -1.37 -9.49
C ASP A 171 10.70 -0.37 -9.06
N TYR A 172 10.97 0.65 -9.89
CA TYR A 172 11.93 1.70 -9.62
C TYR A 172 11.62 2.96 -10.42
N VAL A 173 12.16 4.10 -10.01
CA VAL A 173 12.12 5.35 -10.79
C VAL A 173 13.54 5.89 -10.93
N ASN A 174 14.11 5.87 -12.13
CA ASN A 174 15.41 6.49 -12.38
C ASN A 174 15.34 8.02 -12.31
N THR A 175 16.42 8.65 -11.84
CA THR A 175 16.56 10.11 -11.67
C THR A 175 16.19 10.91 -12.91
N LYS A 176 16.46 10.41 -14.12
CA LYS A 176 16.15 11.09 -15.39
C LYS A 176 14.65 11.33 -15.65
N TYR A 177 13.77 10.63 -14.92
CA TYR A 177 12.31 10.79 -15.01
C TYR A 177 11.72 11.67 -13.91
N ILE A 178 12.55 12.16 -12.99
CA ILE A 178 12.12 12.93 -11.81
C ILE A 178 12.24 14.42 -12.11
N SER A 179 11.14 15.14 -11.97
CA SER A 179 11.08 16.60 -11.97
C SER A 179 10.66 17.07 -10.58
N LYS A 180 11.36 18.07 -10.04
CA LYS A 180 10.99 18.71 -8.78
C LYS A 180 9.87 19.73 -8.98
#